data_AF-A0A8E6EXL8-F1
#
_entry.id   AF-A0A8E6EXL8-F1
#
_cell.length_a   1.000
_cell.length_b   1.000
_cell.length_c   1.000
_cell.angle_alpha   90.00
_cell.angle_beta   90.00
_cell.angle_gamma   90.00
#
_symmetry.space_group_name_H-M   'P 1'
#
loop_
_entity.id
_entity.type
_entity.pdbx_description
1 polymer ?
#
loop_
_entity_poly.entity_id
_entity_poly.type
_entity_poly.pdbx_seq_one_letter_code
_entity_poly.pdbx_strand_id
1 'polypeptide(L)'
;MKKQRSESRFIPSLEDLENRLVLSGNVNALLLKGSLDIVGDNSNDSFSLLAIGQHAVKISSTDGSTTINGQQGPLIITDITAGVYIRLGNGNNNVEASGVVSFTDFAITAGNGNNTIGLANVYAMDDFDVGTIGSGNDTIQIISSMARNKLKLFSGSGEDNVAVVSSTFGANSTVQTTGQNGNLSLTNDTFGISSGNSGYSNLITNDAPIVGNTTGSVTGGESTTLNVLANDQAVVGYLDPKTVTIATQPTSGTVKVNSDGTITYTNNNSATATTDTFTYTVADSFGNVSSPATVTVNIAVQPVPTAGAVTATVNEGGTVSINLSGNTTDTGGTLDLSSLAISTQPSHGTVKINTDGSVNYTNDGTSSTSDSFQYTFKDKDGKVSSPGTVSITVNQPPVANADTATVAVGSSVNINVLANDTDPQGSLTASSVTIVQAPTYGTATANSDGTVTYASTAGTTATTDTFTYTVKDAAGLISKPATVTVTLT
;
A
#
# COMPACT_ATOMS: atom_id res chain seq x y z
N MET A 1 -84.64 -54.92 16.65
CA MET A 1 -83.99 -53.79 15.95
C MET A 1 -83.61 -52.74 16.98
N LYS A 2 -82.33 -52.69 17.39
CA LYS A 2 -81.84 -51.80 18.44
C LYS A 2 -81.01 -50.69 17.80
N LYS A 3 -81.35 -49.43 18.14
CA LYS A 3 -80.47 -48.25 18.01
C LYS A 3 -79.09 -48.58 18.57
N GLN A 4 -78.03 -48.46 17.76
CA GLN A 4 -76.66 -48.39 18.26
C GLN A 4 -76.23 -46.92 18.33
N ARG A 5 -75.69 -46.57 19.50
CA ARG A 5 -75.34 -45.21 19.93
C ARG A 5 -74.10 -44.72 19.18
N SER A 6 -74.01 -43.40 19.01
CA SER A 6 -72.78 -42.71 18.68
C SER A 6 -71.76 -42.95 19.80
N GLU A 7 -70.72 -43.72 19.51
CA GLU A 7 -69.49 -43.65 20.29
C GLU A 7 -68.58 -42.66 19.56
N SER A 8 -68.59 -41.42 20.03
CA SER A 8 -67.47 -40.50 19.90
C SER A 8 -66.28 -41.16 20.60
N ARG A 9 -65.45 -41.91 19.85
CA ARG A 9 -64.12 -42.25 20.33
C ARG A 9 -63.33 -40.96 20.42
N PHE A 10 -63.22 -40.44 21.64
CA PHE A 10 -62.14 -39.58 22.05
C PHE A 10 -60.83 -40.21 21.57
N ILE A 11 -60.15 -39.55 20.64
CA ILE A 11 -58.73 -39.81 20.39
C ILE A 11 -58.01 -39.29 21.65
N PRO A 12 -57.10 -40.06 22.28
CA PRO A 12 -56.26 -39.55 23.35
C PRO A 12 -55.54 -38.28 22.88
N SER A 13 -55.17 -37.41 23.82
CA SER A 13 -54.42 -36.18 23.54
C SER A 13 -53.27 -36.43 22.55
N LEU A 14 -53.04 -35.44 21.69
CA LEU A 14 -52.05 -35.40 20.61
C LEU A 14 -50.58 -35.66 21.04
N GLU A 15 -50.34 -35.97 22.32
CA GLU A 15 -49.02 -36.19 22.93
C GLU A 15 -48.48 -37.62 22.71
N ASP A 16 -49.30 -38.59 22.27
CA ASP A 16 -48.87 -39.97 22.02
C ASP A 16 -48.50 -40.28 20.54
N LEU A 17 -48.45 -39.27 19.65
CA LEU A 17 -47.96 -39.42 18.27
C LEU A 17 -46.44 -39.22 18.21
N GLU A 18 -45.69 -40.25 18.60
CA GLU A 18 -44.26 -40.33 18.28
C GLU A 18 -44.06 -40.53 16.76
N ASN A 19 -43.82 -39.42 16.04
CA ASN A 19 -42.92 -39.27 14.89
C ASN A 19 -43.40 -39.40 13.42
N ARG A 20 -44.68 -39.50 13.05
CA ARG A 20 -45.06 -39.38 11.61
C ARG A 20 -46.52 -39.02 11.36
N LEU A 21 -46.77 -37.96 10.60
CA LEU A 21 -48.12 -37.61 10.12
C LEU A 21 -48.27 -38.03 8.65
N VAL A 22 -49.03 -39.10 8.41
CA VAL A 22 -49.44 -39.51 7.06
C VAL A 22 -50.85 -38.98 6.81
N LEU A 23 -50.99 -38.06 5.86
CA LEU A 23 -52.30 -37.52 5.49
C LEU A 23 -52.91 -38.33 4.35
N SER A 24 -54.09 -38.91 4.58
CA SER A 24 -54.98 -39.46 3.55
C SER A 24 -56.44 -39.24 4.00
N GLY A 25 -57.29 -38.74 3.11
CA GLY A 25 -58.68 -38.36 3.46
C GLY A 25 -58.78 -37.14 4.39
N ASN A 26 -59.92 -37.01 5.11
CA ASN A 26 -60.28 -35.80 5.88
C ASN A 26 -59.63 -35.76 7.28
N VAL A 27 -58.63 -34.91 7.51
CA VAL A 27 -57.87 -34.83 8.79
C VAL A 27 -57.59 -33.39 9.22
N ASN A 28 -57.82 -33.06 10.49
CA ASN A 28 -57.28 -31.87 11.15
C ASN A 28 -56.06 -32.28 12.00
N ALA A 29 -54.89 -31.69 11.79
CA ALA A 29 -53.69 -32.01 12.55
C ALA A 29 -52.85 -30.77 12.85
N LEU A 30 -52.40 -30.66 14.10
CA LEU A 30 -51.36 -29.74 14.56
C LEU A 30 -50.14 -30.61 14.88
N LEU A 31 -49.13 -30.65 13.99
CA LEU A 31 -47.93 -31.45 14.22
C LEU A 31 -46.84 -30.57 14.83
N LEU A 32 -46.57 -30.71 16.12
CA LEU A 32 -45.59 -29.85 16.82
C LEU A 32 -44.15 -30.39 16.78
N LYS A 33 -43.95 -31.67 16.40
CA LYS A 33 -42.66 -32.33 16.14
C LYS A 33 -42.86 -33.57 15.23
N GLY A 34 -42.06 -33.73 14.18
CA GLY A 34 -42.06 -34.96 13.35
C GLY A 34 -41.85 -34.72 11.85
N SER A 35 -41.95 -35.80 11.07
CA SER A 35 -41.91 -35.77 9.59
C SER A 35 -43.32 -35.70 9.03
N LEU A 36 -43.48 -34.98 7.92
CA LEU A 36 -44.72 -34.90 7.16
C LEU A 36 -44.62 -35.76 5.90
N ASP A 37 -45.48 -36.76 5.80
CA ASP A 37 -45.61 -37.62 4.62
C ASP A 37 -46.94 -37.34 3.90
N ILE A 38 -46.86 -36.94 2.63
CA ILE A 38 -48.03 -36.74 1.76
C ILE A 38 -47.99 -37.78 0.66
N VAL A 39 -49.11 -38.51 0.51
CA VAL A 39 -49.25 -39.60 -0.46
C VAL A 39 -50.45 -39.33 -1.36
N GLY A 40 -50.21 -39.21 -2.66
CA GLY A 40 -51.26 -39.04 -3.68
C GLY A 40 -52.01 -40.33 -4.01
N ASP A 41 -53.13 -40.24 -4.73
CA ASP A 41 -54.06 -41.37 -4.94
C ASP A 41 -53.96 -42.05 -6.32
N ASN A 42 -52.88 -41.79 -7.07
CA ASN A 42 -52.66 -42.24 -8.47
C ASN A 42 -53.65 -41.62 -9.46
N SER A 43 -54.08 -40.39 -9.19
CA SER A 43 -54.79 -39.53 -10.13
C SER A 43 -54.02 -38.23 -10.38
N ASN A 44 -54.65 -37.20 -10.97
CA ASN A 44 -53.98 -35.91 -11.15
C ASN A 44 -54.01 -35.16 -9.81
N ASP A 45 -52.97 -35.35 -9.00
CA ASP A 45 -52.84 -34.67 -7.71
C ASP A 45 -52.22 -33.27 -7.91
N SER A 46 -52.69 -32.27 -7.17
CA SER A 46 -52.03 -30.98 -7.10
C SER A 46 -51.78 -30.53 -5.67
N PHE A 47 -50.54 -30.13 -5.40
CA PHE A 47 -50.06 -29.84 -4.06
C PHE A 47 -49.29 -28.53 -4.01
N SER A 48 -49.63 -27.68 -3.04
CA SER A 48 -48.91 -26.43 -2.79
C SER A 48 -48.44 -26.35 -1.34
N LEU A 49 -47.16 -26.04 -1.12
CA LEU A 49 -46.61 -25.62 0.16
C LEU A 49 -46.25 -24.14 0.10
N LEU A 50 -46.73 -23.39 1.09
CA LEU A 50 -46.39 -21.98 1.26
C LEU A 50 -45.93 -21.72 2.69
N ALA A 51 -44.72 -21.18 2.85
CA ALA A 51 -44.26 -20.70 4.15
C ALA A 51 -45.12 -19.52 4.64
N ILE A 52 -45.63 -19.58 5.87
CA ILE A 52 -46.39 -18.48 6.49
C ILE A 52 -45.73 -18.05 7.82
N GLY A 53 -44.57 -17.40 7.70
CA GLY A 53 -43.73 -17.03 8.84
C GLY A 53 -42.58 -18.02 9.07
N GLN A 54 -41.79 -17.82 10.12
CA GLN A 54 -40.48 -18.48 10.27
C GLN A 54 -40.52 -20.00 10.51
N HIS A 55 -41.66 -20.54 10.95
CA HIS A 55 -41.78 -21.96 11.31
C HIS A 55 -43.09 -22.61 10.85
N ALA A 56 -43.81 -22.01 9.91
CA ALA A 56 -45.14 -22.51 9.54
C ALA A 56 -45.27 -22.78 8.05
N VAL A 57 -45.84 -23.93 7.70
CA VAL A 57 -46.12 -24.40 6.35
C VAL A 57 -47.63 -24.46 6.16
N LYS A 58 -48.12 -23.78 5.14
CA LYS A 58 -49.49 -23.88 4.64
C LYS A 58 -49.54 -24.88 3.50
N ILE A 59 -50.44 -25.85 3.60
CA ILE A 59 -50.72 -26.86 2.58
C ILE A 59 -52.07 -26.58 1.94
N SER A 60 -52.12 -26.55 0.62
CA SER A 60 -53.37 -26.43 -0.14
C SER A 60 -53.36 -27.34 -1.36
N SER A 61 -54.50 -27.98 -1.68
CA SER A 61 -54.74 -28.58 -3.00
C SER A 61 -55.40 -27.56 -3.94
N THR A 62 -54.96 -27.49 -5.20
CA THR A 62 -55.57 -26.64 -6.24
C THR A 62 -56.74 -27.30 -6.95
N ASP A 63 -56.96 -28.62 -6.79
CA ASP A 63 -58.18 -29.30 -7.25
C ASP A 63 -59.43 -28.96 -6.41
N GLY A 64 -59.23 -28.21 -5.31
CA GLY A 64 -60.28 -27.68 -4.45
C GLY A 64 -60.82 -28.67 -3.41
N SER A 65 -60.19 -29.83 -3.21
CA SER A 65 -60.73 -30.91 -2.35
C SER A 65 -60.02 -31.14 -1.01
N THR A 66 -59.26 -30.18 -0.46
CA THR A 66 -58.75 -30.32 0.92
C THR A 66 -59.89 -30.11 1.93
N THR A 67 -60.59 -31.19 2.29
CA THR A 67 -61.71 -31.16 3.24
C THR A 67 -61.20 -31.58 4.62
N ILE A 68 -61.16 -30.64 5.57
CA ILE A 68 -60.59 -30.89 6.90
C ILE A 68 -61.66 -30.60 7.96
N ASN A 69 -62.13 -31.64 8.67
CA ASN A 69 -63.30 -31.59 9.57
C ASN A 69 -64.53 -30.84 9.01
N GLY A 70 -64.82 -31.00 7.70
CA GLY A 70 -65.98 -30.38 7.07
C GLY A 70 -65.93 -28.85 6.91
N GLN A 71 -64.78 -28.22 7.16
CA GLN A 71 -64.50 -26.84 6.74
C GLN A 71 -63.58 -26.90 5.51
N GLN A 72 -63.96 -26.21 4.42
CA GLN A 72 -63.03 -25.92 3.33
C GLN A 72 -62.00 -24.90 3.81
N GLY A 73 -60.71 -25.22 3.75
CA GLY A 73 -59.67 -24.29 4.16
C GLY A 73 -58.26 -24.90 4.16
N PRO A 74 -57.22 -24.06 4.21
CA PRO A 74 -55.83 -24.51 4.17
C PRO A 74 -55.38 -25.18 5.48
N LEU A 75 -54.55 -26.23 5.37
CA LEU A 75 -53.91 -26.84 6.53
C LEU A 75 -52.66 -26.04 6.89
N ILE A 76 -52.54 -25.59 8.13
CA ILE A 76 -51.37 -24.89 8.65
C ILE A 76 -50.64 -25.81 9.63
N ILE A 77 -49.39 -26.13 9.34
CA ILE A 77 -48.51 -26.92 10.19
C ILE A 77 -47.40 -25.99 10.70
N THR A 78 -47.13 -26.02 12.01
CA THR A 78 -46.04 -25.23 12.63
C THR A 78 -44.94 -26.17 13.13
N ASP A 79 -43.69 -25.74 13.12
CA ASP A 79 -42.54 -26.44 13.73
C ASP A 79 -42.18 -27.81 13.14
N ILE A 80 -42.15 -27.92 11.80
CA ILE A 80 -41.65 -29.13 11.09
C ILE A 80 -40.13 -29.19 11.19
N THR A 81 -39.59 -30.02 12.08
CA THR A 81 -38.13 -30.17 12.23
C THR A 81 -37.55 -31.41 11.55
N ALA A 82 -38.30 -32.50 11.32
CA ALA A 82 -37.71 -33.79 10.92
C ALA A 82 -37.74 -34.08 9.40
N GLY A 83 -38.48 -33.30 8.60
CA GLY A 83 -38.45 -33.39 7.13
C GLY A 83 -39.83 -33.40 6.47
N VAL A 84 -39.86 -33.18 5.15
CA VAL A 84 -41.06 -33.23 4.30
C VAL A 84 -40.83 -34.21 3.16
N TYR A 85 -41.72 -35.20 3.03
CA TYR A 85 -41.66 -36.20 1.96
C TYR A 85 -43.00 -36.23 1.20
N ILE A 86 -42.94 -35.99 -0.10
CA ILE A 86 -44.11 -35.96 -0.99
C ILE A 86 -43.96 -37.08 -1.99
N ARG A 87 -44.92 -38.01 -2.01
CA ARG A 87 -44.95 -39.15 -2.92
C ARG A 87 -46.25 -39.13 -3.70
N LEU A 88 -46.17 -38.76 -4.97
CA LEU A 88 -47.33 -38.72 -5.85
C LEU A 88 -47.34 -39.96 -6.75
N GLY A 89 -48.53 -40.48 -6.98
CA GLY A 89 -48.76 -41.65 -7.80
C GLY A 89 -48.62 -41.38 -9.29
N ASN A 90 -49.20 -42.24 -10.11
CA ASN A 90 -49.35 -41.96 -11.55
C ASN A 90 -50.35 -40.82 -11.78
N GLY A 91 -50.22 -40.09 -12.89
CA GLY A 91 -51.06 -38.95 -13.24
C GLY A 91 -50.25 -37.72 -13.63
N ASN A 92 -50.92 -36.67 -14.09
CA ASN A 92 -50.28 -35.38 -14.35
C ASN A 92 -50.29 -34.56 -13.07
N ASN A 93 -49.26 -34.76 -12.24
CA ASN A 93 -49.23 -34.14 -10.92
C ASN A 93 -48.56 -32.77 -10.93
N ASN A 94 -49.04 -31.85 -10.11
CA ASN A 94 -48.39 -30.54 -9.91
C ASN A 94 -47.95 -30.37 -8.46
N VAL A 95 -46.68 -30.07 -8.23
CA VAL A 95 -46.15 -29.70 -6.92
C VAL A 95 -45.51 -28.33 -6.99
N GLU A 96 -46.01 -27.42 -6.17
CA GLU A 96 -45.43 -26.09 -6.00
C GLU A 96 -45.02 -25.89 -4.55
N ALA A 97 -43.75 -25.57 -4.31
CA ALA A 97 -43.25 -25.21 -2.98
C ALA A 97 -42.61 -23.83 -3.05
N SER A 98 -43.07 -22.90 -2.22
CA SER A 98 -42.51 -21.55 -2.17
C SER A 98 -42.42 -21.01 -0.74
N GLY A 99 -41.25 -20.45 -0.41
CA GLY A 99 -41.02 -19.71 0.83
C GLY A 99 -40.08 -20.41 1.83
N VAL A 100 -39.50 -19.59 2.72
CA VAL A 100 -38.42 -19.97 3.62
C VAL A 100 -38.94 -20.83 4.78
N VAL A 101 -38.71 -22.14 4.70
CA VAL A 101 -38.84 -23.07 5.83
C VAL A 101 -37.63 -24.00 5.80
N SER A 102 -36.95 -24.12 6.94
CA SER A 102 -35.83 -25.06 7.10
C SER A 102 -36.36 -26.42 7.52
N PHE A 103 -36.11 -27.43 6.70
CA PHE A 103 -36.38 -28.83 7.03
C PHE A 103 -35.08 -29.56 7.37
N THR A 104 -35.12 -30.69 8.08
CA THR A 104 -33.95 -31.58 8.11
C THR A 104 -33.71 -32.11 6.69
N ASP A 105 -34.70 -32.83 6.14
CA ASP A 105 -34.70 -33.30 4.76
C ASP A 105 -35.91 -32.78 3.97
N PHE A 106 -35.77 -32.66 2.66
CA PHE A 106 -36.88 -32.37 1.75
C PHE A 106 -36.86 -33.35 0.58
N ALA A 107 -37.97 -34.05 0.34
CA ALA A 107 -38.05 -35.04 -0.72
C ALA A 107 -39.36 -34.96 -1.52
N ILE A 108 -39.25 -35.03 -2.85
CA ILE A 108 -40.38 -35.19 -3.76
C ILE A 108 -40.11 -36.34 -4.72
N THR A 109 -41.09 -37.22 -4.88
CA THR A 109 -41.11 -38.20 -5.97
C THR A 109 -42.50 -38.24 -6.59
N ALA A 110 -42.59 -38.01 -7.90
CA ALA A 110 -43.83 -38.16 -8.66
C ALA A 110 -43.75 -39.37 -9.62
N GLY A 111 -44.86 -40.13 -9.72
CA GLY A 111 -45.00 -41.31 -10.56
C GLY A 111 -45.17 -41.01 -12.05
N ASN A 112 -45.65 -41.99 -12.83
CA ASN A 112 -45.74 -41.88 -14.28
C ASN A 112 -46.83 -40.88 -14.73
N GLY A 113 -46.49 -39.98 -15.66
CA GLY A 113 -47.39 -38.96 -16.22
C GLY A 113 -46.60 -37.69 -16.52
N ASN A 114 -47.26 -36.62 -16.97
CA ASN A 114 -46.58 -35.35 -17.20
C ASN A 114 -46.64 -34.50 -15.93
N ASN A 115 -45.60 -34.60 -15.09
CA ASN A 115 -45.57 -33.93 -13.80
C ASN A 115 -44.86 -32.59 -13.87
N THR A 116 -45.28 -31.65 -13.03
CA THR A 116 -44.63 -30.37 -12.83
C THR A 116 -44.22 -30.24 -11.37
N ILE A 117 -42.94 -29.97 -11.11
CA ILE A 117 -42.39 -29.70 -9.77
C ILE A 117 -41.69 -28.34 -9.81
N GLY A 118 -42.28 -27.34 -9.16
CA GLY A 118 -41.73 -25.99 -9.02
C GLY A 118 -41.34 -25.68 -7.58
N LEU A 119 -40.05 -25.49 -7.30
CA LEU A 119 -39.52 -25.22 -5.97
C LEU A 119 -38.79 -23.87 -5.98
N ALA A 120 -39.19 -22.97 -5.09
CA ALA A 120 -38.58 -21.65 -4.96
C ALA A 120 -38.31 -21.31 -3.49
N ASN A 121 -37.06 -21.00 -3.15
CA ASN A 121 -36.64 -20.65 -1.78
C ASN A 121 -36.88 -21.77 -0.75
N VAL A 122 -36.67 -23.03 -1.14
CA VAL A 122 -36.83 -24.20 -0.25
C VAL A 122 -35.49 -24.61 0.33
N TYR A 123 -35.39 -24.73 1.65
CA TYR A 123 -34.12 -24.97 2.36
C TYR A 123 -34.14 -26.28 3.15
N ALA A 124 -33.29 -27.22 2.77
CA ALA A 124 -33.00 -28.42 3.56
C ALA A 124 -31.70 -28.26 4.36
N MET A 125 -31.69 -28.75 5.59
CA MET A 125 -30.52 -28.73 6.46
C MET A 125 -29.56 -29.88 6.17
N ASP A 126 -30.03 -30.97 5.57
CA ASP A 126 -29.23 -32.14 5.21
C ASP A 126 -29.47 -32.49 3.73
N ASP A 127 -30.38 -33.43 3.43
CA ASP A 127 -30.63 -33.92 2.07
C ASP A 127 -31.82 -33.22 1.38
N PHE A 128 -31.67 -32.97 0.08
CA PHE A 128 -32.71 -32.44 -0.80
C PHE A 128 -32.88 -33.38 -2.00
N ASP A 129 -33.95 -34.14 -2.04
CA ASP A 129 -34.17 -35.18 -3.06
C ASP A 129 -35.39 -34.81 -3.91
N VAL A 130 -35.21 -34.67 -5.22
CA VAL A 130 -36.32 -34.34 -6.13
C VAL A 130 -36.27 -35.23 -7.34
N GLY A 131 -37.39 -35.83 -7.69
CA GLY A 131 -37.47 -36.43 -9.00
C GLY A 131 -38.82 -36.93 -9.44
N THR A 132 -38.83 -37.33 -10.70
CA THR A 132 -39.94 -37.97 -11.36
C THR A 132 -39.51 -39.34 -11.88
N ILE A 133 -40.46 -40.25 -12.01
CA ILE A 133 -40.22 -41.58 -12.55
C ILE A 133 -41.25 -41.91 -13.62
N GLY A 134 -40.91 -42.81 -14.54
CA GLY A 134 -41.80 -43.22 -15.64
C GLY A 134 -41.39 -42.60 -16.96
N SER A 135 -42.34 -42.51 -17.89
CA SER A 135 -42.09 -42.15 -19.30
C SER A 135 -42.84 -40.89 -19.76
N GLY A 136 -43.47 -40.16 -18.85
CA GLY A 136 -44.11 -38.89 -19.19
C GLY A 136 -43.07 -37.77 -19.30
N ASN A 137 -43.49 -36.65 -19.88
CA ASN A 137 -42.63 -35.49 -20.08
C ASN A 137 -42.79 -34.56 -18.89
N ASP A 138 -41.77 -34.55 -18.03
CA ASP A 138 -41.84 -33.83 -16.77
C ASP A 138 -41.21 -32.43 -16.85
N THR A 139 -41.60 -31.55 -15.95
CA THR A 139 -40.94 -30.25 -15.74
C THR A 139 -40.51 -30.13 -14.29
N ILE A 140 -39.22 -29.99 -14.03
CA ILE A 140 -38.67 -29.76 -12.69
C ILE A 140 -37.92 -28.43 -12.70
N GLN A 141 -38.33 -27.50 -11.85
CA GLN A 141 -37.68 -26.21 -11.70
C GLN A 141 -37.34 -25.95 -10.22
N ILE A 142 -36.06 -25.77 -9.93
CA ILE A 142 -35.54 -25.48 -8.59
C ILE A 142 -34.83 -24.13 -8.64
N ILE A 143 -35.32 -23.16 -7.87
CA ILE A 143 -34.84 -21.79 -7.88
C ILE A 143 -34.51 -21.35 -6.45
N SER A 144 -33.36 -20.69 -6.28
CA SER A 144 -32.97 -20.07 -5.00
C SER A 144 -33.09 -21.00 -3.80
N SER A 145 -32.86 -22.31 -3.99
CA SER A 145 -33.05 -23.33 -2.97
C SER A 145 -31.69 -23.83 -2.47
N MET A 146 -31.64 -24.47 -1.29
CA MET A 146 -30.36 -24.97 -0.77
C MET A 146 -30.48 -26.26 0.05
N ALA A 147 -29.38 -27.01 0.08
CA ALA A 147 -29.15 -28.13 0.99
C ALA A 147 -27.69 -28.17 1.44
N ARG A 148 -27.42 -28.45 2.73
CA ARG A 148 -26.03 -28.47 3.21
C ARG A 148 -25.26 -29.71 2.77
N ASN A 149 -25.92 -30.86 2.62
CA ASN A 149 -25.24 -32.11 2.28
C ASN A 149 -25.28 -32.42 0.78
N LYS A 150 -26.48 -32.57 0.19
CA LYS A 150 -26.62 -32.86 -1.24
C LYS A 150 -27.98 -32.49 -1.83
N LEU A 151 -28.00 -32.27 -3.15
CA LEU A 151 -29.16 -32.48 -4.01
C LEU A 151 -29.08 -33.85 -4.67
N LYS A 152 -30.11 -34.68 -4.57
CA LYS A 152 -30.32 -35.81 -5.49
C LYS A 152 -31.47 -35.50 -6.43
N LEU A 153 -31.13 -35.12 -7.65
CA LEU A 153 -32.09 -34.82 -8.70
C LEU A 153 -32.17 -35.97 -9.70
N PHE A 154 -33.36 -36.45 -10.00
CA PHE A 154 -33.55 -37.48 -11.01
C PHE A 154 -34.82 -37.25 -11.83
N SER A 155 -34.82 -37.71 -13.08
CA SER A 155 -36.00 -37.70 -13.94
C SER A 155 -36.16 -39.01 -14.70
N GLY A 156 -37.38 -39.28 -15.12
CA GLY A 156 -37.76 -40.47 -15.88
C GLY A 156 -37.13 -40.52 -17.27
N SER A 157 -37.71 -41.37 -18.12
CA SER A 157 -37.24 -41.61 -19.49
C SER A 157 -37.94 -40.74 -20.54
N GLY A 158 -38.78 -39.79 -20.14
CA GLY A 158 -39.50 -38.88 -21.05
C GLY A 158 -38.66 -37.69 -21.52
N GLU A 159 -39.28 -36.79 -22.28
CA GLU A 159 -38.64 -35.53 -22.68
C GLU A 159 -38.77 -34.49 -21.56
N ASP A 160 -37.90 -34.61 -20.57
CA ASP A 160 -37.99 -33.83 -19.33
C ASP A 160 -37.31 -32.46 -19.44
N ASN A 161 -37.92 -31.43 -18.88
CA ASN A 161 -37.33 -30.10 -18.73
C ASN A 161 -36.90 -29.90 -17.28
N VAL A 162 -35.59 -29.90 -17.03
CA VAL A 162 -35.01 -29.78 -15.71
C VAL A 162 -34.15 -28.52 -15.62
N ALA A 163 -34.48 -27.63 -14.69
CA ALA A 163 -33.75 -26.41 -14.43
C ALA A 163 -33.42 -26.25 -12.95
N VAL A 164 -32.13 -26.05 -12.65
CA VAL A 164 -31.66 -25.59 -11.33
C VAL A 164 -30.99 -24.24 -11.52
N VAL A 165 -31.44 -23.25 -10.76
CA VAL A 165 -31.07 -21.85 -10.96
C VAL A 165 -30.79 -21.21 -9.61
N SER A 166 -29.61 -20.59 -9.49
CA SER A 166 -29.24 -19.78 -8.32
C SER A 166 -29.41 -20.52 -6.98
N SER A 167 -29.13 -21.81 -6.96
CA SER A 167 -29.31 -22.69 -5.81
C SER A 167 -27.96 -23.14 -5.25
N THR A 168 -27.93 -23.60 -4.00
CA THR A 168 -26.66 -23.97 -3.34
C THR A 168 -26.79 -25.33 -2.66
N PHE A 169 -26.08 -26.32 -3.18
CA PHE A 169 -26.12 -27.68 -2.66
C PHE A 169 -24.71 -28.17 -2.30
N GLY A 170 -24.62 -29.08 -1.33
CA GLY A 170 -23.33 -29.62 -0.90
C GLY A 170 -22.64 -30.50 -1.96
N ALA A 171 -21.36 -30.80 -1.72
CA ALA A 171 -20.45 -31.42 -2.70
C ALA A 171 -20.85 -32.83 -3.18
N ASN A 172 -21.78 -33.51 -2.49
CA ASN A 172 -22.25 -34.86 -2.83
C ASN A 172 -23.47 -34.87 -3.78
N SER A 173 -23.77 -33.74 -4.41
CA SER A 173 -24.96 -33.58 -5.23
C SER A 173 -24.87 -34.34 -6.55
N THR A 174 -25.96 -35.02 -6.94
CA THR A 174 -26.06 -35.82 -8.16
C THR A 174 -27.28 -35.43 -8.97
N VAL A 175 -27.13 -35.35 -10.29
CA VAL A 175 -28.24 -35.14 -11.25
C VAL A 175 -28.26 -36.32 -12.23
N GLN A 176 -29.38 -37.03 -12.31
CA GLN A 176 -29.58 -38.16 -13.22
C GLN A 176 -30.86 -37.99 -14.04
N THR A 177 -30.73 -37.54 -15.28
CA THR A 177 -31.84 -37.53 -16.25
C THR A 177 -31.67 -38.70 -17.21
N THR A 178 -32.73 -39.49 -17.42
CA THR A 178 -32.66 -40.70 -18.27
C THR A 178 -33.38 -40.56 -19.62
N GLY A 179 -34.10 -39.45 -19.82
CA GLY A 179 -34.77 -39.08 -21.05
C GLY A 179 -33.83 -38.76 -22.22
N GLN A 180 -34.29 -39.08 -23.44
CA GLN A 180 -33.67 -38.59 -24.67
C GLN A 180 -34.44 -37.33 -25.11
N ASN A 181 -33.72 -36.23 -25.37
CA ASN A 181 -34.24 -34.93 -25.86
C ASN A 181 -34.84 -33.96 -24.82
N GLY A 182 -34.67 -34.22 -23.52
CA GLY A 182 -34.97 -33.23 -22.49
C GLY A 182 -34.04 -32.02 -22.51
N ASN A 183 -34.39 -30.95 -21.78
CA ASN A 183 -33.50 -29.81 -21.54
C ASN A 183 -32.96 -29.86 -20.11
N LEU A 184 -31.65 -29.73 -19.93
CA LEU A 184 -31.01 -29.60 -18.62
C LEU A 184 -30.28 -28.25 -18.57
N SER A 185 -30.73 -27.36 -17.70
CA SER A 185 -30.09 -26.06 -17.44
C SER A 185 -29.67 -25.97 -15.98
N LEU A 186 -28.38 -25.80 -15.75
CA LEU A 186 -27.79 -25.64 -14.43
C LEU A 186 -26.97 -24.36 -14.44
N THR A 187 -27.33 -23.40 -13.61
CA THR A 187 -26.71 -22.07 -13.64
C THR A 187 -26.37 -21.62 -12.22
N ASN A 188 -25.07 -21.34 -12.02
CA ASN A 188 -24.53 -20.83 -10.76
C ASN A 188 -24.55 -21.84 -9.59
N ASP A 189 -24.50 -23.15 -9.89
CA ASP A 189 -24.69 -24.22 -8.90
C ASP A 189 -23.47 -25.15 -8.80
N THR A 190 -23.10 -25.52 -7.57
CA THR A 190 -21.93 -26.34 -7.18
C THR A 190 -22.11 -27.83 -7.48
N PHE A 191 -22.16 -28.26 -8.74
CA PHE A 191 -22.33 -29.69 -9.08
C PHE A 191 -21.07 -30.38 -9.62
N GLY A 192 -20.70 -31.51 -9.00
CA GLY A 192 -19.97 -32.58 -9.66
C GLY A 192 -20.97 -33.51 -10.36
N ILE A 193 -21.27 -33.27 -11.64
CA ILE A 193 -22.22 -34.10 -12.39
C ILE A 193 -21.49 -35.26 -13.05
N SER A 194 -21.86 -36.50 -12.72
CA SER A 194 -21.65 -37.65 -13.60
C SER A 194 -22.92 -37.82 -14.45
N SER A 195 -22.96 -37.24 -15.65
CA SER A 195 -24.04 -37.54 -16.59
C SER A 195 -23.75 -38.90 -17.24
N GLY A 196 -24.73 -39.81 -17.18
CA GLY A 196 -24.66 -41.08 -17.92
C GLY A 196 -24.92 -40.93 -19.42
N ASN A 197 -25.08 -39.70 -19.94
CA ASN A 197 -25.43 -39.44 -21.33
C ASN A 197 -24.80 -38.14 -21.86
N SER A 198 -24.17 -38.23 -23.03
CA SER A 198 -23.21 -37.28 -23.60
C SER A 198 -23.83 -36.06 -24.32
N GLY A 199 -25.03 -35.63 -23.91
CA GLY A 199 -25.80 -34.58 -24.61
C GLY A 199 -25.85 -33.21 -23.92
N TYR A 200 -25.46 -33.10 -22.65
CA TYR A 200 -25.64 -31.89 -21.85
C TYR A 200 -24.28 -31.21 -21.59
N SER A 201 -23.94 -30.24 -22.44
CA SER A 201 -22.68 -29.48 -22.37
C SER A 201 -22.93 -28.09 -21.76
N ASN A 202 -22.82 -27.99 -20.43
CA ASN A 202 -22.31 -26.81 -19.74
C ASN A 202 -22.06 -27.15 -18.26
N LEU A 203 -20.92 -27.78 -18.01
CA LEU A 203 -20.40 -27.98 -16.65
C LEU A 203 -19.51 -26.78 -16.34
N ILE A 204 -19.99 -25.82 -15.54
CA ILE A 204 -19.09 -24.82 -14.94
C ILE A 204 -18.55 -25.47 -13.66
N THR A 205 -17.38 -26.10 -13.75
CA THR A 205 -16.65 -26.53 -12.55
C THR A 205 -16.15 -25.29 -11.81
N ASN A 206 -16.19 -25.32 -10.47
CA ASN A 206 -15.54 -24.27 -9.70
C ASN A 206 -14.03 -24.50 -9.72
N ASP A 207 -13.37 -23.86 -10.67
CA ASP A 207 -11.92 -23.88 -10.82
C ASP A 207 -11.25 -22.87 -9.88
N ALA A 208 -9.96 -23.07 -9.61
CA ALA A 208 -9.18 -22.14 -8.80
C ALA A 208 -9.17 -20.70 -9.38
N PRO A 209 -9.03 -19.67 -8.53
CA PRO A 209 -8.94 -18.29 -8.99
C PRO A 209 -7.85 -18.06 -10.04
N ILE A 210 -8.15 -17.18 -10.99
CA ILE A 210 -7.21 -16.71 -12.00
C ILE A 210 -6.58 -15.43 -11.46
N VAL A 211 -5.29 -15.50 -11.13
CA VAL A 211 -4.54 -14.39 -10.54
C VAL A 211 -3.57 -13.76 -11.54
N GLY A 212 -3.46 -12.44 -11.49
CA GLY A 212 -2.59 -11.65 -12.34
C GLY A 212 -1.31 -11.20 -11.61
N ASN A 213 -0.24 -10.98 -12.37
CA ASN A 213 0.96 -10.36 -11.79
C ASN A 213 0.66 -8.91 -11.43
N THR A 214 1.20 -8.45 -10.30
CA THR A 214 1.06 -7.07 -9.82
C THR A 214 2.41 -6.36 -9.90
N THR A 215 2.40 -5.09 -10.31
CA THR A 215 3.59 -4.24 -10.23
C THR A 215 3.35 -3.07 -9.30
N GLY A 216 4.37 -2.72 -8.52
CA GLY A 216 4.35 -1.60 -7.60
C GLY A 216 5.66 -0.84 -7.59
N SER A 217 5.69 0.29 -6.90
CA SER A 217 6.91 1.04 -6.66
C SER A 217 7.01 1.50 -5.21
N VAL A 218 8.25 1.67 -4.77
CA VAL A 218 8.58 2.18 -3.44
C VAL A 218 9.93 2.88 -3.50
N THR A 219 10.13 3.85 -2.63
CA THR A 219 11.44 4.47 -2.43
C THR A 219 12.29 3.62 -1.49
N GLY A 220 13.60 3.57 -1.68
CA GLY A 220 14.51 2.83 -0.81
C GLY A 220 14.32 3.20 0.67
N GLY A 221 14.17 2.17 1.53
CA GLY A 221 13.89 2.30 2.96
C GLY A 221 12.41 2.55 3.34
N GLU A 222 11.54 2.81 2.37
CA GLU A 222 10.12 3.11 2.63
C GLU A 222 9.22 1.87 2.48
N SER A 223 7.93 2.07 2.78
CA SER A 223 6.88 1.06 2.59
C SER A 223 5.86 1.49 1.54
N THR A 224 5.30 0.50 0.85
CA THR A 224 4.18 0.69 -0.10
C THR A 224 3.12 -0.37 0.14
N THR A 225 1.85 -0.04 -0.13
CA THR A 225 0.73 -0.99 -0.03
C THR A 225 0.22 -1.31 -1.43
N LEU A 226 0.16 -2.60 -1.74
CA LEU A 226 -0.16 -3.13 -3.06
C LEU A 226 -1.53 -3.82 -3.00
N ASN A 227 -2.45 -3.36 -3.85
CA ASN A 227 -3.71 -4.05 -4.07
C ASN A 227 -3.51 -5.15 -5.11
N VAL A 228 -3.08 -6.32 -4.67
CA VAL A 228 -2.75 -7.44 -5.54
C VAL A 228 -3.99 -8.09 -6.16
N LEU A 229 -5.15 -8.01 -5.49
CA LEU A 229 -6.40 -8.61 -5.94
C LEU A 229 -7.12 -7.79 -7.04
N ALA A 230 -6.64 -6.59 -7.37
CA ALA A 230 -7.31 -5.67 -8.29
C ALA A 230 -7.46 -6.23 -9.72
N ASN A 231 -6.54 -7.11 -10.12
CA ASN A 231 -6.53 -7.77 -11.42
C ASN A 231 -6.79 -9.28 -11.36
N ASP A 232 -7.29 -9.76 -10.22
CA ASP A 232 -7.62 -11.16 -10.00
C ASP A 232 -9.11 -11.40 -10.15
N GLN A 233 -9.49 -12.62 -10.55
CA GLN A 233 -10.89 -13.02 -10.70
C GLN A 233 -11.12 -14.44 -10.21
N ALA A 234 -12.20 -14.61 -9.44
CA ALA A 234 -12.75 -15.93 -9.15
C ALA A 234 -13.50 -16.45 -10.38
N VAL A 235 -13.39 -17.75 -10.66
CA VAL A 235 -14.15 -18.38 -11.76
C VAL A 235 -15.63 -18.48 -11.39
N VAL A 236 -15.92 -18.82 -10.13
CA VAL A 236 -17.26 -18.79 -9.52
C VAL A 236 -17.18 -18.15 -8.13
N GLY A 237 -18.21 -17.39 -7.73
CA GLY A 237 -18.25 -16.71 -6.44
C GLY A 237 -17.40 -15.45 -6.38
N TYR A 238 -16.66 -15.26 -5.28
CA TYR A 238 -15.79 -14.10 -5.06
C TYR A 238 -14.45 -14.54 -4.43
N LEU A 239 -13.41 -13.73 -4.60
CA LEU A 239 -12.14 -13.94 -3.90
C LEU A 239 -12.32 -13.64 -2.41
N ASP A 240 -11.81 -14.49 -1.53
CA ASP A 240 -11.76 -14.20 -0.09
C ASP A 240 -10.43 -13.48 0.25
N PRO A 241 -10.42 -12.16 0.52
CA PRO A 241 -9.19 -11.42 0.77
C PRO A 241 -8.43 -11.89 2.02
N LYS A 242 -9.11 -12.59 2.95
CA LYS A 242 -8.48 -13.13 4.17
C LYS A 242 -7.61 -14.36 3.90
N THR A 243 -7.72 -14.94 2.71
CA THR A 243 -6.97 -16.13 2.30
C THR A 243 -5.71 -15.80 1.51
N VAL A 244 -5.39 -14.50 1.33
CA VAL A 244 -4.14 -14.08 0.72
C VAL A 244 -2.96 -14.58 1.56
N THR A 245 -2.08 -15.36 0.94
CA THR A 245 -0.88 -15.87 1.60
C THR A 245 0.35 -15.66 0.73
N ILE A 246 1.50 -15.41 1.36
CA ILE A 246 2.76 -15.25 0.65
C ILE A 246 3.37 -16.64 0.41
N ALA A 247 3.60 -16.97 -0.86
CA ALA A 247 4.16 -18.24 -1.28
C ALA A 247 5.70 -18.20 -1.37
N THR A 248 6.27 -17.06 -1.74
CA THR A 248 7.73 -16.82 -1.72
C THR A 248 8.03 -15.44 -1.17
N GLN A 249 9.04 -15.32 -0.32
CA GLN A 249 9.42 -14.04 0.29
C GLN A 249 10.34 -13.21 -0.64
N PRO A 250 10.26 -11.87 -0.56
CA PRO A 250 11.23 -10.98 -1.20
C PRO A 250 12.64 -11.09 -0.59
N THR A 251 13.65 -10.60 -1.32
CA THR A 251 15.07 -10.66 -0.91
C THR A 251 15.60 -9.32 -0.38
N SER A 252 14.99 -8.21 -0.81
CA SER A 252 15.38 -6.83 -0.50
C SER A 252 14.28 -6.09 0.29
N GLY A 253 13.41 -6.84 0.96
CA GLY A 253 12.36 -6.30 1.79
C GLY A 253 11.62 -7.35 2.60
N THR A 254 10.56 -6.91 3.27
CA THR A 254 9.62 -7.77 4.00
C THR A 254 8.21 -7.47 3.56
N VAL A 255 7.33 -8.47 3.65
CA VAL A 255 5.92 -8.34 3.30
C VAL A 255 5.03 -8.69 4.47
N LYS A 256 3.90 -7.98 4.57
CA LYS A 256 2.82 -8.22 5.52
C LYS A 256 1.48 -8.17 4.79
N VAL A 257 0.71 -9.25 4.88
CA VAL A 257 -0.66 -9.29 4.39
C VAL A 257 -1.56 -8.52 5.37
N ASN A 258 -2.40 -7.64 4.84
CA ASN A 258 -3.38 -6.89 5.60
C ASN A 258 -4.74 -7.59 5.62
N SER A 259 -5.61 -7.20 6.56
CA SER A 259 -6.92 -7.86 6.75
C SER A 259 -7.88 -7.71 5.56
N ASP A 260 -7.61 -6.76 4.66
CA ASP A 260 -8.37 -6.50 3.44
C ASP A 260 -7.78 -7.20 2.20
N GLY A 261 -6.76 -8.04 2.37
CA GLY A 261 -6.07 -8.75 1.29
C GLY A 261 -5.04 -7.92 0.52
N THR A 262 -4.83 -6.64 0.86
CA THR A 262 -3.69 -5.88 0.35
C THR A 262 -2.39 -6.37 0.99
N ILE A 263 -1.25 -6.12 0.33
CA ILE A 263 0.07 -6.50 0.84
C ILE A 263 0.90 -5.24 1.05
N THR A 264 1.35 -5.02 2.29
CA THR A 264 2.35 -4.00 2.59
C THR A 264 3.75 -4.58 2.37
N TYR A 265 4.50 -3.99 1.45
CA TYR A 265 5.92 -4.27 1.25
C TYR A 265 6.75 -3.15 1.91
N THR A 266 7.77 -3.53 2.66
CA THR A 266 8.75 -2.61 3.28
C THR A 266 10.13 -2.93 2.73
N ASN A 267 10.77 -1.97 2.06
CA ASN A 267 12.13 -2.15 1.56
C ASN A 267 13.14 -2.09 2.71
N ASN A 268 14.16 -2.95 2.69
CA ASN A 268 15.19 -2.99 3.73
C ASN A 268 16.34 -1.96 3.53
N ASN A 269 16.19 -1.04 2.59
CA ASN A 269 17.19 -0.05 2.20
C ASN A 269 18.53 -0.66 1.74
N SER A 270 18.51 -1.86 1.16
CA SER A 270 19.70 -2.43 0.52
C SER A 270 20.11 -1.54 -0.67
N ALA A 271 21.30 -0.96 -0.58
CA ALA A 271 21.78 0.11 -1.47
C ALA A 271 21.91 -0.27 -2.97
N THR A 272 21.67 -1.53 -3.36
CA THR A 272 21.94 -2.04 -4.70
C THR A 272 20.72 -2.59 -5.45
N ALA A 273 19.60 -2.86 -4.76
CA ALA A 273 18.43 -3.46 -5.41
C ALA A 273 17.54 -2.37 -6.03
N THR A 274 17.38 -2.42 -7.35
CA THR A 274 16.44 -1.55 -8.09
C THR A 274 15.08 -2.23 -8.33
N THR A 275 15.00 -3.53 -8.09
CA THR A 275 13.77 -4.32 -8.13
C THR A 275 13.82 -5.43 -7.08
N ASP A 276 12.64 -5.85 -6.62
CA ASP A 276 12.48 -7.04 -5.78
C ASP A 276 11.18 -7.77 -6.17
N THR A 277 11.12 -9.06 -5.91
CA THR A 277 9.98 -9.90 -6.31
C THR A 277 9.57 -10.86 -5.22
N PHE A 278 8.28 -11.15 -5.17
CA PHE A 278 7.69 -12.15 -4.29
C PHE A 278 6.44 -12.74 -4.94
N THR A 279 5.91 -13.84 -4.42
CA THR A 279 4.67 -14.44 -4.96
C THR A 279 3.61 -14.63 -3.88
N TYR A 280 2.35 -14.61 -4.29
CA TYR A 280 1.21 -14.85 -3.40
C TYR A 280 0.17 -15.78 -4.04
N THR A 281 -0.70 -16.35 -3.21
CA THR A 281 -1.90 -17.08 -3.62
C THR A 281 -3.12 -16.53 -2.89
N VAL A 282 -4.30 -16.76 -3.43
CA VAL A 282 -5.60 -16.42 -2.83
C VAL A 282 -6.60 -17.53 -3.12
N ALA A 283 -7.58 -17.73 -2.23
CA ALA A 283 -8.68 -18.65 -2.45
C ALA A 283 -10.00 -17.94 -2.79
N ASP A 284 -10.88 -18.63 -3.49
CA ASP A 284 -12.27 -18.20 -3.65
C ASP A 284 -13.10 -18.46 -2.37
N SER A 285 -14.36 -18.01 -2.39
CA SER A 285 -15.34 -18.21 -1.33
C SER A 285 -15.70 -19.67 -1.05
N PHE A 286 -15.18 -20.60 -1.85
CA PHE A 286 -15.40 -22.05 -1.74
C PHE A 286 -14.12 -22.81 -1.34
N GLY A 287 -12.99 -22.12 -1.18
CA GLY A 287 -11.73 -22.65 -0.69
C GLY A 287 -10.77 -23.16 -1.78
N ASN A 288 -11.04 -22.97 -3.07
CA ASN A 288 -10.08 -23.31 -4.11
C ASN A 288 -8.95 -22.28 -4.16
N VAL A 289 -7.70 -22.74 -4.10
CA VAL A 289 -6.51 -21.87 -4.04
C VAL A 289 -5.90 -21.68 -5.43
N SER A 290 -5.58 -20.44 -5.78
CA SER A 290 -4.93 -20.07 -7.03
C SER A 290 -3.54 -20.69 -7.21
N SER A 291 -3.04 -20.71 -8.45
CA SER A 291 -1.60 -20.80 -8.68
C SER A 291 -0.90 -19.52 -8.18
N PRO A 292 0.41 -19.54 -7.86
CA PRO A 292 1.10 -18.33 -7.39
C PRO A 292 1.20 -17.24 -8.46
N ALA A 293 0.81 -16.01 -8.13
CA ALA A 293 1.06 -14.82 -8.94
C ALA A 293 2.33 -14.09 -8.47
N THR A 294 3.04 -13.44 -9.40
CA THR A 294 4.25 -12.66 -9.09
C THR A 294 3.92 -11.20 -8.82
N VAL A 295 4.48 -10.66 -7.75
CA VAL A 295 4.52 -9.23 -7.46
C VAL A 295 5.93 -8.73 -7.72
N THR A 296 6.07 -7.72 -8.57
CA THR A 296 7.33 -7.04 -8.83
C THR A 296 7.27 -5.63 -8.25
N VAL A 297 8.20 -5.32 -7.34
CA VAL A 297 8.33 -3.99 -6.74
C VAL A 297 9.55 -3.30 -7.34
N ASN A 298 9.34 -2.18 -8.03
CA ASN A 298 10.40 -1.31 -8.50
C ASN A 298 10.86 -0.41 -7.34
N ILE A 299 12.14 -0.47 -7.01
CA ILE A 299 12.73 0.27 -5.90
C ILE A 299 13.46 1.49 -6.47
N ALA A 300 12.95 2.68 -6.16
CA ALA A 300 13.60 3.93 -6.49
C ALA A 300 14.77 4.17 -5.53
N VAL A 301 15.95 4.42 -6.10
CA VAL A 301 17.14 4.79 -5.31
C VAL A 301 16.89 6.18 -4.70
N GLN A 302 17.06 6.28 -3.38
CA GLN A 302 17.05 7.59 -2.72
C GLN A 302 18.23 8.44 -3.23
N PRO A 303 17.99 9.70 -3.62
CA PRO A 303 19.07 10.64 -3.88
C PRO A 303 20.02 10.72 -2.69
N VAL A 304 21.33 10.74 -2.96
CA VAL A 304 22.33 11.08 -1.92
C VAL A 304 22.39 12.59 -1.75
N PRO A 305 22.87 13.11 -0.60
CA PRO A 305 23.09 14.54 -0.45
C PRO A 305 24.07 15.09 -1.50
N THR A 306 23.94 16.37 -1.84
CA THR A 306 24.81 17.08 -2.77
C THR A 306 25.51 18.22 -2.03
N ALA A 307 26.81 18.06 -1.79
CA ALA A 307 27.65 19.11 -1.20
C ALA A 307 28.05 20.14 -2.26
N GLY A 308 27.64 21.40 -2.07
CA GLY A 308 27.89 22.49 -3.00
C GLY A 308 29.29 23.11 -2.86
N ALA A 309 29.72 23.82 -3.90
CA ALA A 309 30.94 24.60 -3.84
C ALA A 309 30.77 25.83 -2.94
N VAL A 310 31.81 26.17 -2.18
CA VAL A 310 31.82 27.33 -1.27
C VAL A 310 33.07 28.15 -1.52
N THR A 311 32.95 29.47 -1.46
CA THR A 311 34.09 30.40 -1.50
C THR A 311 34.22 31.15 -0.18
N ALA A 312 35.44 31.43 0.24
CA ALA A 312 35.73 32.24 1.41
C ALA A 312 36.99 33.09 1.20
N THR A 313 37.11 34.17 1.96
CA THR A 313 38.31 35.00 2.01
C THR A 313 38.81 35.05 3.45
N VAL A 314 40.13 35.02 3.61
CA VAL A 314 40.79 35.10 4.90
C VAL A 314 42.07 35.92 4.77
N ASN A 315 42.44 36.65 5.81
CA ASN A 315 43.74 37.30 5.87
C ASN A 315 44.85 36.27 6.10
N GLU A 316 46.06 36.54 5.62
CA GLU A 316 47.26 35.74 5.91
C GLU A 316 47.42 35.53 7.42
N GLY A 317 47.61 34.27 7.82
CA GLY A 317 47.69 33.84 9.22
C GLY A 317 46.39 33.99 10.02
N GLY A 318 45.28 34.37 9.37
CA GLY A 318 43.98 34.57 9.97
C GLY A 318 43.11 33.31 10.00
N THR A 319 41.94 33.44 10.62
CA THR A 319 40.90 32.40 10.70
C THR A 319 39.59 32.93 10.12
N VAL A 320 38.88 32.09 9.38
CA VAL A 320 37.52 32.36 8.87
C VAL A 320 36.58 31.20 9.19
N SER A 321 35.34 31.52 9.58
CA SER A 321 34.26 30.54 9.76
C SER A 321 33.46 30.39 8.48
N ILE A 322 33.28 29.16 8.01
CA ILE A 322 32.64 28.83 6.72
C ILE A 322 31.45 27.90 6.97
N ASN A 323 30.26 28.32 6.54
CA ASN A 323 29.06 27.51 6.62
C ASN A 323 28.96 26.55 5.41
N LEU A 324 29.11 25.25 5.67
CA LEU A 324 29.05 24.21 4.64
C LEU A 324 27.66 23.57 4.53
N SER A 325 26.95 23.45 5.66
CA SER A 325 25.58 22.90 5.67
C SER A 325 24.61 23.77 4.89
N GLY A 326 24.76 25.10 4.90
CA GLY A 326 23.95 26.02 4.09
C GLY A 326 24.14 25.87 2.58
N ASN A 327 25.21 25.20 2.14
CA ASN A 327 25.52 24.92 0.74
C ASN A 327 25.34 23.43 0.37
N THR A 328 24.78 22.62 1.28
CA THR A 328 24.55 21.19 1.05
C THR A 328 23.05 20.92 1.00
N THR A 329 22.58 20.25 -0.05
CA THR A 329 21.17 19.88 -0.21
C THR A 329 20.98 18.39 -0.13
N ASP A 330 19.83 17.97 0.39
CA ASP A 330 19.40 16.57 0.40
C ASP A 330 17.92 16.54 0.02
N THR A 331 17.63 16.00 -1.16
CA THR A 331 16.26 15.85 -1.67
C THR A 331 15.68 14.46 -1.39
N GLY A 332 16.51 13.51 -0.96
CA GLY A 332 16.12 12.14 -0.62
C GLY A 332 15.81 11.97 0.87
N GLY A 333 16.25 12.89 1.71
CA GLY A 333 16.05 12.79 3.15
C GLY A 333 16.37 14.07 3.91
N THR A 334 16.96 13.88 5.09
CA THR A 334 17.40 14.96 5.96
C THR A 334 18.89 14.83 6.20
N LEU A 335 19.62 15.94 6.06
CA LEU A 335 21.05 15.98 6.31
C LEU A 335 21.40 15.70 7.79
N ASP A 336 22.44 14.91 8.02
CA ASP A 336 23.05 14.75 9.33
C ASP A 336 24.21 15.74 9.50
N LEU A 337 23.98 16.86 10.18
CA LEU A 337 25.00 17.88 10.40
C LEU A 337 26.24 17.38 11.16
N SER A 338 26.07 16.34 11.99
CA SER A 338 27.17 15.76 12.77
C SER A 338 28.09 14.87 11.95
N SER A 339 27.67 14.52 10.72
CA SER A 339 28.41 13.63 9.82
C SER A 339 29.43 14.36 8.92
N LEU A 340 29.53 15.69 9.03
CA LEU A 340 30.48 16.49 8.27
C LEU A 340 31.89 15.91 8.38
N ALA A 341 32.51 15.64 7.24
CA ALA A 341 33.89 15.17 7.15
C ALA A 341 34.68 15.98 6.13
N ILE A 342 35.97 16.19 6.41
CA ILE A 342 36.91 16.77 5.44
C ILE A 342 37.57 15.62 4.68
N SER A 343 37.21 15.46 3.40
CA SER A 343 37.69 14.39 2.54
C SER A 343 39.07 14.67 1.95
N THR A 344 39.41 15.94 1.78
CA THR A 344 40.74 16.40 1.32
C THR A 344 41.15 17.59 2.14
N GLN A 345 42.32 17.54 2.78
CA GLN A 345 42.83 18.65 3.62
C GLN A 345 43.40 19.79 2.76
N PRO A 346 43.38 21.03 3.27
CA PRO A 346 44.09 22.16 2.65
C PRO A 346 45.61 21.99 2.69
N SER A 347 46.32 22.73 1.83
CA SER A 347 47.79 22.69 1.74
C SER A 347 48.50 23.81 2.52
N HIS A 348 47.80 24.90 2.82
CA HIS A 348 48.31 26.14 3.42
C HIS A 348 47.48 26.58 4.63
N GLY A 349 46.92 25.61 5.36
CA GLY A 349 46.09 25.87 6.52
C GLY A 349 45.61 24.61 7.22
N THR A 350 44.69 24.81 8.17
CA THR A 350 44.04 23.72 8.91
C THR A 350 42.54 23.97 9.01
N VAL A 351 41.76 22.89 9.05
CA VAL A 351 40.30 22.94 9.17
C VAL A 351 39.87 22.30 10.50
N LYS A 352 39.07 23.02 11.28
CA LYS A 352 38.41 22.51 12.48
C LYS A 352 36.90 22.48 12.28
N ILE A 353 36.30 21.30 12.38
CA ILE A 353 34.85 21.10 12.25
C ILE A 353 34.13 21.61 13.51
N ASN A 354 33.01 22.29 13.30
CA ASN A 354 32.09 22.72 14.36
C ASN A 354 30.84 21.81 14.38
N THR A 355 30.11 21.80 15.50
CA THR A 355 28.95 20.91 15.70
C THR A 355 27.71 21.30 14.91
N ASP A 356 27.67 22.50 14.34
CA ASP A 356 26.55 23.05 13.57
C ASP A 356 26.67 22.80 12.04
N GLY A 357 27.68 22.04 11.62
CA GLY A 357 27.96 21.80 10.20
C GLY A 357 28.73 22.93 9.51
N SER A 358 29.32 23.86 10.28
CA SER A 358 30.32 24.81 9.80
C SER A 358 31.74 24.33 10.09
N VAL A 359 32.73 25.03 9.54
CA VAL A 359 34.15 24.81 9.85
C VAL A 359 34.87 26.13 10.12
N ASN A 360 35.90 26.08 10.94
CA ASN A 360 36.89 27.15 11.07
C ASN A 360 38.14 26.78 10.27
N TYR A 361 38.44 27.53 9.22
CA TYR A 361 39.69 27.43 8.48
C TYR A 361 40.69 28.44 9.04
N THR A 362 41.92 28.01 9.31
CA THR A 362 43.03 28.90 9.72
C THR A 362 44.17 28.77 8.72
N ASN A 363 44.53 29.87 8.06
CA ASN A 363 45.70 29.91 7.19
C ASN A 363 46.99 29.82 8.03
N ASP A 364 48.00 29.16 7.49
CA ASP A 364 49.27 28.91 8.18
C ASP A 364 50.22 30.13 8.23
N GLY A 365 49.85 31.26 7.60
CA GLY A 365 50.68 32.46 7.52
C GLY A 365 51.76 32.38 6.45
N THR A 366 51.65 31.45 5.50
CA THR A 366 52.50 31.43 4.30
C THR A 366 51.98 32.42 3.25
N SER A 367 52.86 32.82 2.32
CA SER A 367 52.52 33.76 1.25
C SER A 367 51.69 33.15 0.11
N SER A 368 50.88 32.13 0.41
CA SER A 368 49.92 31.54 -0.51
C SER A 368 48.80 32.54 -0.79
N THR A 369 48.39 32.70 -2.05
CA THR A 369 47.25 33.55 -2.42
C THR A 369 45.93 32.78 -2.47
N SER A 370 46.00 31.45 -2.43
CA SER A 370 44.83 30.58 -2.42
C SER A 370 45.10 29.27 -1.69
N ASP A 371 44.02 28.65 -1.23
CA ASP A 371 43.99 27.29 -0.72
C ASP A 371 42.64 26.63 -1.03
N SER A 372 42.53 25.32 -0.84
CA SER A 372 41.26 24.61 -1.02
C SER A 372 41.21 23.32 -0.23
N PHE A 373 40.00 22.93 0.16
CA PHE A 373 39.74 21.62 0.77
C PHE A 373 38.41 21.06 0.26
N GLN A 374 38.19 19.76 0.46
CA GLN A 374 36.93 19.12 0.08
C GLN A 374 36.22 18.54 1.31
N TYR A 375 34.89 18.54 1.27
CA TYR A 375 34.06 18.07 2.37
C TYR A 375 32.90 17.21 1.88
N THR A 376 32.37 16.37 2.78
CA THR A 376 31.17 15.56 2.56
C THR A 376 30.24 15.62 3.76
N PHE A 377 28.95 15.36 3.50
CA PHE A 377 27.94 15.10 4.52
C PHE A 377 27.26 13.75 4.25
N LYS A 378 26.60 13.22 5.26
CA LYS A 378 25.65 12.10 5.15
C LYS A 378 24.22 12.58 5.36
N ASP A 379 23.26 11.87 4.78
CA ASP A 379 21.87 11.91 5.22
C ASP A 379 21.70 11.11 6.53
N LYS A 380 20.51 11.19 7.15
CA LYS A 380 20.17 10.41 8.34
C LYS A 380 20.06 8.90 8.10
N ASP A 381 20.04 8.47 6.85
CA ASP A 381 20.12 7.06 6.45
C ASP A 381 21.58 6.58 6.26
N GLY A 382 22.56 7.47 6.41
CA GLY A 382 23.98 7.20 6.30
C GLY A 382 24.57 7.28 4.89
N LYS A 383 23.82 7.72 3.87
CA LYS A 383 24.33 7.89 2.49
C LYS A 383 25.21 9.12 2.38
N VAL A 384 26.37 8.97 1.76
CA VAL A 384 27.41 10.01 1.68
C VAL A 384 27.26 10.82 0.41
N SER A 385 27.44 12.14 0.49
CA SER A 385 27.49 13.03 -0.67
C SER A 385 28.73 12.81 -1.53
N SER A 386 28.65 13.19 -2.80
CA SER A 386 29.87 13.56 -3.55
C SER A 386 30.58 14.72 -2.83
N PRO A 387 31.92 14.82 -2.92
CA PRO A 387 32.65 15.90 -2.28
C PRO A 387 32.30 17.29 -2.84
N GLY A 388 32.07 18.25 -1.96
CA GLY A 388 32.00 19.68 -2.29
C GLY A 388 33.35 20.34 -2.11
N THR A 389 33.68 21.31 -2.96
CA THR A 389 34.97 22.05 -2.88
C THR A 389 34.79 23.37 -2.16
N VAL A 390 35.67 23.65 -1.21
CA VAL A 390 35.83 24.97 -0.61
C VAL A 390 37.07 25.63 -1.19
N SER A 391 36.89 26.76 -1.84
CA SER A 391 37.97 27.58 -2.41
C SER A 391 38.21 28.81 -1.55
N ILE A 392 39.45 29.00 -1.13
CA ILE A 392 39.84 30.06 -0.20
C ILE A 392 40.77 31.02 -0.92
N THR A 393 40.42 32.31 -0.89
CA THR A 393 41.32 33.39 -1.29
C THR A 393 42.01 33.94 -0.05
N VAL A 394 43.33 34.00 -0.08
CA VAL A 394 44.12 34.53 1.03
C VAL A 394 44.55 35.96 0.69
N ASN A 395 44.16 36.90 1.54
CA ASN A 395 44.54 38.30 1.44
C ASN A 395 45.88 38.52 2.16
N GLN A 396 46.85 39.09 1.46
CA GLN A 396 48.22 39.31 1.92
C GLN A 396 48.41 40.79 2.31
N PRO A 397 49.33 41.11 3.23
CA PRO A 397 49.63 42.49 3.57
C PRO A 397 50.25 43.23 2.36
N PRO A 398 50.10 44.57 2.31
CA PRO A 398 50.77 45.36 1.30
C PRO A 398 52.30 45.24 1.35
N VAL A 399 52.93 45.53 0.22
CA VAL A 399 54.38 45.65 0.08
C VAL A 399 54.73 47.14 -0.04
N ALA A 400 55.21 47.70 1.08
CA ALA A 400 55.77 49.04 1.10
C ALA A 400 57.25 49.00 0.66
N ASN A 401 57.66 49.95 -0.18
CA ASN A 401 58.99 50.02 -0.77
C ASN A 401 59.74 51.26 -0.31
N ALA A 402 61.08 51.21 -0.34
CA ALA A 402 61.90 52.29 0.16
C ALA A 402 61.80 53.55 -0.72
N ASP A 403 61.78 54.71 -0.07
CA ASP A 403 61.67 56.01 -0.73
C ASP A 403 62.91 56.88 -0.52
N THR A 404 63.09 57.85 -1.42
CA THR A 404 64.12 58.88 -1.28
C THR A 404 63.56 60.26 -1.56
N ALA A 405 64.07 61.26 -0.85
CA ALA A 405 63.75 62.67 -1.09
C ALA A 405 64.96 63.55 -0.80
N THR A 406 64.92 64.80 -1.27
CA THR A 406 65.93 65.81 -0.98
C THR A 406 65.24 67.08 -0.51
N VAL A 407 65.79 67.71 0.53
CA VAL A 407 65.28 68.98 1.06
C VAL A 407 66.43 69.83 1.60
N ALA A 408 66.31 71.15 1.44
CA ALA A 408 67.25 72.08 2.06
C ALA A 408 67.10 72.06 3.59
N VAL A 409 68.20 72.21 4.32
CA VAL A 409 68.17 72.29 5.79
C VAL A 409 67.22 73.41 6.26
N GLY A 410 66.36 73.10 7.23
CA GLY A 410 65.34 74.02 7.75
C GLY A 410 64.10 74.20 6.87
N SER A 411 63.99 73.48 5.75
CA SER A 411 62.81 73.46 4.88
C SER A 411 61.99 72.17 5.02
N SER A 412 60.85 72.10 4.35
CA SER A 412 59.99 70.91 4.29
C SER A 412 59.80 70.40 2.88
N VAL A 413 59.58 69.08 2.74
CA VAL A 413 59.23 68.41 1.49
C VAL A 413 58.02 67.49 1.71
N ASN A 414 57.12 67.43 0.73
CA ASN A 414 56.05 66.44 0.72
C ASN A 414 56.47 65.25 -0.15
N ILE A 415 56.42 64.05 0.43
CA ILE A 415 56.93 62.81 -0.18
C ILE A 415 55.73 61.90 -0.47
N ASN A 416 55.53 61.52 -1.74
CA ASN A 416 54.53 60.52 -2.09
C ASN A 416 55.09 59.11 -1.88
N VAL A 417 55.05 58.65 -0.64
CA VAL A 417 55.60 57.34 -0.25
C VAL A 417 54.84 56.17 -0.87
N LEU A 418 53.58 56.36 -1.26
CA LEU A 418 52.78 55.28 -1.86
C LEU A 418 53.03 55.09 -3.37
N ALA A 419 53.88 55.92 -3.99
CA ALA A 419 54.05 55.91 -5.44
C ALA A 419 54.66 54.60 -5.98
N ASN A 420 55.44 53.90 -5.16
CA ASN A 420 56.11 52.64 -5.49
C ASN A 420 55.59 51.47 -4.63
N ASP A 421 54.59 51.69 -3.79
CA ASP A 421 53.97 50.67 -2.95
C ASP A 421 52.94 49.87 -3.74
N THR A 422 52.75 48.61 -3.35
CA THR A 422 51.79 47.71 -4.02
C THR A 422 51.01 46.89 -3.03
N ASP A 423 49.78 46.53 -3.40
CA ASP A 423 49.00 45.53 -2.68
C ASP A 423 48.77 44.31 -3.59
N PRO A 424 49.10 43.08 -3.17
CA PRO A 424 49.00 41.91 -4.03
C PRO A 424 47.57 41.51 -4.45
N GLN A 425 46.52 41.91 -3.71
CA GLN A 425 45.12 41.48 -3.97
C GLN A 425 44.15 42.66 -4.22
N GLY A 426 44.58 43.90 -4.03
CA GLY A 426 43.70 45.05 -4.08
C GLY A 426 44.44 46.38 -4.12
N SER A 427 44.05 47.28 -3.22
CA SER A 427 44.53 48.66 -3.20
C SER A 427 44.91 49.09 -1.79
N LEU A 428 45.90 49.98 -1.74
CA LEU A 428 46.37 50.61 -0.51
C LEU A 428 45.31 51.57 0.04
N THR A 429 45.12 51.56 1.36
CA THR A 429 44.33 52.57 2.06
C THR A 429 45.23 53.77 2.35
N ALA A 430 45.24 54.78 1.47
CA ALA A 430 46.19 55.90 1.56
C ALA A 430 46.19 56.62 2.93
N SER A 431 45.02 56.81 3.52
CA SER A 431 44.88 57.44 4.85
C SER A 431 45.41 56.61 6.02
N SER A 432 45.88 55.39 5.78
CA SER A 432 46.43 54.50 6.81
C SER A 432 47.94 54.59 6.99
N VAL A 433 48.63 55.42 6.18
CA VAL A 433 50.07 55.65 6.33
C VAL A 433 50.37 56.11 7.75
N THR A 434 51.26 55.37 8.40
CA THR A 434 51.65 55.62 9.79
C THR A 434 53.17 55.65 9.89
N ILE A 435 53.71 56.67 10.56
CA ILE A 435 55.14 56.74 10.87
C ILE A 435 55.42 55.79 12.04
N VAL A 436 56.28 54.81 11.80
CA VAL A 436 56.64 53.77 12.79
C VAL A 436 57.93 54.15 13.52
N GLN A 437 58.90 54.71 12.80
CA GLN A 437 60.12 55.27 13.37
C GLN A 437 60.26 56.72 12.91
N ALA A 438 60.30 57.65 13.86
CA ALA A 438 60.51 59.06 13.56
C ALA A 438 61.95 59.37 13.11
N PRO A 439 62.14 60.40 12.29
CA PRO A 439 63.48 60.89 11.91
C PRO A 439 64.23 61.53 13.09
N THR A 440 65.56 61.60 12.99
CA THR A 440 66.43 62.14 14.07
C THR A 440 66.67 63.64 13.95
N TYR A 441 66.76 64.15 12.73
CA TYR A 441 67.15 65.52 12.38
C TYR A 441 66.00 66.29 11.72
N GLY A 442 64.76 65.88 11.98
CA GLY A 442 63.55 66.49 11.47
C GLY A 442 62.29 65.93 12.12
N THR A 443 61.13 66.23 11.54
CA THR A 443 59.85 65.62 11.89
C THR A 443 59.19 65.05 10.64
N ALA A 444 58.57 63.88 10.75
CA ALA A 444 57.76 63.27 9.70
C ALA A 444 56.29 63.22 10.15
N THR A 445 55.38 63.73 9.32
CA THR A 445 53.93 63.69 9.56
C THR A 445 53.23 63.06 8.38
N ALA A 446 52.48 61.98 8.62
CA ALA A 446 51.66 61.34 7.60
C ALA A 446 50.39 62.17 7.33
N ASN A 447 50.07 62.34 6.05
CA ASN A 447 48.90 63.08 5.59
C ASN A 447 47.76 62.13 5.20
N SER A 448 46.53 62.64 5.21
CA SER A 448 45.35 61.83 4.87
C SER A 448 45.30 61.34 3.43
N ASP A 449 46.06 61.95 2.53
CA ASP A 449 46.19 61.56 1.12
C ASP A 449 47.27 60.50 0.88
N GLY A 450 47.91 60.00 1.94
CA GLY A 450 48.98 59.00 1.87
C GLY A 450 50.37 59.57 1.60
N THR A 451 50.51 60.89 1.49
CA THR A 451 51.83 61.52 1.46
C THR A 451 52.42 61.70 2.86
N VAL A 452 53.73 61.93 2.96
CA VAL A 452 54.41 62.27 4.21
C VAL A 452 55.11 63.61 4.07
N THR A 453 54.78 64.55 4.96
CA THR A 453 55.51 65.81 5.09
C THR A 453 56.69 65.65 6.04
N TYR A 454 57.90 65.77 5.49
CA TYR A 454 59.14 65.82 6.25
C TYR A 454 59.59 67.27 6.39
N ALA A 455 59.88 67.71 7.61
CA ALA A 455 60.44 69.04 7.90
C ALA A 455 61.81 68.89 8.59
N SER A 456 62.86 69.40 7.94
CA SER A 456 64.23 69.36 8.46
C SER A 456 64.38 70.33 9.63
N THR A 457 65.11 69.92 10.67
CA THR A 457 65.45 70.80 11.80
C THR A 457 66.47 71.84 11.34
N ALA A 458 66.15 73.12 11.52
CA ALA A 458 67.05 74.21 11.16
C ALA A 458 68.39 74.10 11.91
N GLY A 459 69.50 74.32 11.18
CA GLY A 459 70.85 74.31 11.75
C GLY A 459 71.46 72.91 11.96
N THR A 460 70.80 71.83 11.51
CA THR A 460 71.43 70.50 11.51
C THR A 460 72.63 70.46 10.54
N THR A 461 73.68 69.73 10.93
CA THR A 461 74.85 69.46 10.07
C THR A 461 74.80 68.06 9.44
N ALA A 462 73.74 67.29 9.69
CA ALA A 462 73.55 65.98 9.08
C ALA A 462 73.30 66.13 7.57
N THR A 463 73.88 65.24 6.76
CA THR A 463 73.66 65.20 5.31
C THR A 463 72.52 64.26 4.91
N THR A 464 72.09 63.39 5.83
CA THR A 464 70.98 62.45 5.64
C THR A 464 70.19 62.28 6.92
N ASP A 465 68.90 61.96 6.76
CA ASP A 465 68.02 61.51 7.84
C ASP A 465 67.13 60.38 7.33
N THR A 466 66.59 59.58 8.23
CA THR A 466 65.77 58.42 7.87
C THR A 466 64.59 58.26 8.81
N PHE A 467 63.45 57.88 8.26
CA PHE A 467 62.28 57.46 9.02
C PHE A 467 61.67 56.21 8.37
N THR A 468 60.82 55.48 9.10
CA THR A 468 60.09 54.35 8.52
C THR A 468 58.58 54.56 8.63
N TYR A 469 57.86 54.02 7.65
CA TYR A 469 56.40 54.04 7.62
C TYR A 469 55.84 52.66 7.29
N THR A 470 54.56 52.48 7.60
CA THR A 470 53.74 51.34 7.16
C THR A 470 52.45 51.85 6.54
N VAL A 471 51.87 51.07 5.64
CA VAL A 471 50.55 51.30 5.04
C VAL A 471 49.69 50.05 5.18
N LYS A 472 48.37 50.21 5.18
CA LYS A 472 47.42 49.11 5.22
C LYS A 472 46.68 48.93 3.89
N ASP A 473 46.20 47.72 3.66
CA ASP A 473 45.21 47.43 2.63
C ASP A 473 43.79 47.82 3.09
N ALA A 474 42.78 47.49 2.29
CA ALA A 474 41.37 47.70 2.64
C ALA A 474 40.84 46.74 3.72
N ALA A 475 41.49 45.58 3.92
CA ALA A 475 41.12 44.59 4.94
C ALA A 475 41.79 44.84 6.30
N GLY A 476 42.67 45.84 6.39
CA GLY A 476 43.40 46.26 7.58
C GLY A 476 44.72 45.54 7.82
N LEU A 477 45.21 44.71 6.89
CA LEU A 477 46.56 44.13 6.98
C LEU A 477 47.61 45.22 6.80
N ILE A 478 48.70 45.11 7.57
CA ILE A 478 49.74 46.12 7.66
C ILE A 478 50.98 45.64 6.90
N SER A 479 51.54 46.50 6.06
CA SER A 479 52.81 46.24 5.39
C SER A 479 53.95 46.03 6.39
N LYS A 480 55.04 45.42 5.93
CA LYS A 480 56.33 45.58 6.63
C LYS A 480 56.75 47.05 6.57
N PRO A 481 57.51 47.56 7.57
CA PRO A 481 58.00 48.93 7.52
C PRO A 481 58.94 49.16 6.33
N ALA A 482 58.74 50.25 5.60
CA ALA A 482 59.63 50.74 4.55
C ALA A 482 60.41 51.96 5.02
N THR A 483 61.64 52.10 4.56
CA THR A 483 62.53 53.20 4.93
C THR A 483 62.45 54.34 3.93
N VAL A 484 62.28 55.56 4.42
CA VAL A 484 62.46 56.79 3.65
C VAL A 484 63.81 57.40 4.01
N THR A 485 64.65 57.65 3.01
CA THR A 485 65.94 58.34 3.18
C THR A 485 65.85 59.76 2.62
N VAL A 486 66.05 60.76 3.48
CA VAL A 486 66.01 62.17 3.09
C VAL A 486 67.44 62.73 3.06
N THR A 487 67.87 63.22 1.90
CA THR A 487 69.14 63.94 1.73
C THR A 487 68.94 65.41 2.11
N LEU A 488 69.81 65.92 2.99
CA LEU A 488 69.78 67.30 3.49
C LEU A 488 70.86 68.13 2.81
N THR A 489 70.47 69.20 2.12
CA THR A 489 71.37 70.06 1.31
C THR A 489 71.55 71.45 1.86
#